data_AF-A0AAD8RF33-F1
#
_entry.id   AF-A0AAD8RF33-F1
#
_cell.length_a   1.000
_cell.length_b   1.000
_cell.length_c   1.000
_cell.angle_alpha   90.00
_cell.angle_beta   90.00
_cell.angle_gamma   90.00
#
_symmetry.space_group_name_H-M   'P 1'
#
loop_
_entity.id
_entity.type
_entity.pdbx_description
1 polymer ?
#
loop_
_entity_poly.entity_id
_entity_poly.type
_entity_poly.pdbx_seq_one_letter_code
_entity_poly.pdbx_strand_id
1 'polypeptide(L)'
;MTQMEKDLRSTYALAAIINKKSDTAANVERYILGELHKATESLNFIALNPAEENKQIHERVRALTQLSSSEEIFWRDHSKTSAVIKFQDRVQHVHQFFDKCYKAMRVVWKTMFPLNAVPPTLLTLMSEFGSAKKSIASATGDFEELYPKVLAPAHVIVDRLEEMSKVPEEKETPQG
;
A
#
# COMPACT_ATOMS: atom_id res chain seq x y z
N MET A 1 -50.25 32.95 -21.50
CA MET A 1 -48.99 32.19 -21.46
C MET A 1 -49.12 31.05 -22.45
N THR A 2 -48.24 30.97 -23.43
CA THR A 2 -48.34 29.98 -24.51
C THR A 2 -47.71 28.65 -24.07
N GLN A 3 -48.14 27.53 -24.66
CA GLN A 3 -47.59 26.20 -24.36
C GLN A 3 -46.05 26.16 -24.56
N MET A 4 -45.57 26.88 -25.58
CA MET A 4 -44.14 27.02 -25.88
C MET A 4 -43.34 27.69 -24.75
N GLU A 5 -43.90 28.70 -24.08
CA GLU A 5 -43.25 29.35 -22.93
C GLU A 5 -43.11 28.40 -21.72
N LYS A 6 -44.09 27.50 -21.53
CA LYS A 6 -44.07 26.51 -20.47
C LYS A 6 -43.01 25.44 -20.73
N ASP A 7 -42.93 24.96 -21.96
CA ASP A 7 -41.96 23.94 -22.39
C ASP A 7 -40.52 24.48 -22.37
N LEU A 8 -40.33 25.75 -22.76
CA LEU A 8 -39.02 26.42 -22.67
C LEU A 8 -38.54 26.55 -21.22
N ARG A 9 -39.42 26.95 -20.30
CA ARG A 9 -39.10 27.03 -18.86
C ARG A 9 -38.79 25.66 -18.26
N SER A 10 -39.53 24.62 -18.65
CA SER A 10 -39.28 23.26 -18.20
C SER A 10 -37.90 22.75 -18.66
N THR A 11 -37.55 23.00 -19.92
CA THR A 11 -36.25 22.63 -20.49
C THR A 11 -35.09 23.33 -19.77
N TYR A 12 -35.23 24.62 -19.47
CA TYR A 12 -34.22 25.39 -18.75
C TYR A 12 -34.02 24.88 -17.31
N ALA A 13 -35.11 24.51 -16.63
CA ALA A 13 -35.05 23.94 -15.29
C ALA A 13 -34.32 22.57 -15.28
N LEU A 14 -34.58 21.71 -16.27
CA LEU A 14 -33.88 20.44 -16.41
C LEU A 14 -32.38 20.63 -16.68
N ALA A 15 -32.02 21.56 -17.57
CA ALA A 15 -30.63 21.89 -17.84
C ALA A 15 -29.88 22.39 -16.58
N ALA A 16 -30.52 23.25 -15.77
CA ALA A 16 -29.95 23.73 -14.52
C ALA A 16 -29.74 22.61 -13.49
N ILE A 17 -30.70 21.66 -13.39
CA ILE A 17 -30.57 20.48 -12.53
C ILE A 17 -29.42 19.58 -12.99
N ILE A 18 -29.30 19.34 -14.30
CA ILE A 18 -28.23 18.53 -14.89
C ILE A 18 -26.87 19.17 -14.59
N ASN A 19 -26.71 20.47 -14.81
CA ASN A 19 -25.47 21.19 -14.51
C ASN A 19 -25.10 21.09 -13.02
N LYS A 20 -26.06 21.35 -12.11
CA LYS A 20 -25.80 21.26 -10.67
C LYS A 20 -25.40 19.84 -10.24
N LYS A 21 -26.01 18.81 -10.83
CA LYS A 21 -25.63 17.40 -10.58
C LYS A 21 -24.21 17.11 -11.10
N SER A 22 -23.86 17.61 -12.28
CA SER A 22 -22.52 17.49 -12.85
C SER A 22 -21.46 18.16 -11.94
N ASP A 23 -21.74 19.37 -11.45
CA ASP A 23 -20.84 20.08 -10.54
C ASP A 23 -20.63 19.33 -9.22
N THR A 24 -21.72 18.74 -8.70
CA THR A 24 -21.66 17.93 -7.48
C THR A 24 -20.80 16.68 -7.69
N ALA A 25 -20.98 15.99 -8.82
CA ALA A 25 -20.17 14.83 -9.18
C ALA A 25 -18.68 15.18 -9.31
N ALA A 26 -18.35 16.29 -9.96
CA ALA A 26 -16.98 16.77 -10.10
C ALA A 26 -16.36 17.14 -8.73
N ASN A 27 -17.13 17.74 -7.81
CA ASN A 27 -16.64 18.06 -6.48
C ASN A 27 -16.36 16.80 -5.63
N VAL A 28 -17.25 15.79 -5.70
CA VAL A 28 -17.04 14.50 -5.05
C VAL A 28 -15.79 13.81 -5.60
N GLU A 29 -15.63 13.81 -6.92
CA GLU A 29 -14.46 13.23 -7.57
C GLU A 29 -13.16 13.89 -7.12
N ARG A 30 -13.10 15.23 -7.09
CA ARG A 30 -11.92 15.96 -6.59
C ARG A 30 -11.61 15.64 -5.14
N TYR A 31 -12.63 15.53 -4.30
CA TYR A 31 -12.45 15.17 -2.89
C TYR A 31 -11.84 13.76 -2.75
N ILE A 32 -12.40 12.77 -3.45
CA ILE A 32 -11.90 11.39 -3.42
C ILE A 32 -10.45 11.31 -3.91
N LEU A 33 -10.12 11.99 -5.01
CA LEU A 33 -8.76 12.04 -5.52
C LEU A 33 -7.79 12.71 -4.53
N GLY A 34 -8.26 13.74 -3.81
CA GLY A 34 -7.49 14.38 -2.74
C GLY A 34 -7.18 13.43 -1.59
N GLU A 35 -8.16 12.68 -1.10
CA GLU A 35 -7.96 11.69 -0.03
C GLU A 35 -7.06 10.53 -0.50
N LEU A 36 -7.22 10.09 -1.75
CA LEU A 36 -6.38 9.08 -2.36
C LEU A 36 -4.92 9.53 -2.44
N HIS A 37 -4.67 10.79 -2.80
CA HIS A 37 -3.33 11.34 -2.86
C HIS A 37 -2.66 11.36 -1.48
N LYS A 38 -3.37 11.83 -0.44
CA LYS A 38 -2.88 11.82 0.95
C LYS A 38 -2.56 10.40 1.41
N ALA A 39 -3.43 9.44 1.13
CA ALA A 39 -3.21 8.04 1.47
C ALA A 39 -1.98 7.48 0.75
N THR A 40 -1.82 7.80 -0.54
CA THR A 40 -0.65 7.41 -1.34
C THR A 40 0.65 7.98 -0.77
N GLU A 41 0.66 9.24 -0.35
CA GLU A 41 1.81 9.90 0.30
C GLU A 41 2.17 9.24 1.63
N SER A 42 1.18 8.84 2.43
CA SER A 42 1.44 8.14 3.70
C SER A 42 2.15 6.79 3.52
N LEU A 43 2.06 6.20 2.33
CA LEU A 43 2.69 4.92 1.97
C LEU A 43 4.05 5.09 1.28
N ASN A 44 4.61 6.30 1.22
CA ASN A 44 5.81 6.57 0.43
C ASN A 44 7.06 5.82 0.91
N PHE A 45 7.12 5.41 2.19
CA PHE A 45 8.24 4.64 2.74
C PHE A 45 8.35 3.20 2.19
N ILE A 46 7.32 2.74 1.46
CA ILE A 46 7.25 1.41 0.83
C ILE A 46 7.52 1.50 -0.68
N ALA A 47 7.79 2.71 -1.20
CA ALA A 47 8.09 2.90 -2.61
C ALA A 47 9.33 2.08 -3.01
N LEU A 48 9.19 1.28 -4.07
CA LEU A 48 10.32 0.67 -4.77
C LEU A 48 11.15 1.79 -5.43
N ASN A 49 12.23 1.42 -6.13
CA ASN A 49 12.96 2.35 -7.00
C ASN A 49 11.96 3.18 -7.83
N PRO A 50 11.95 4.53 -7.67
CA PRO A 50 10.98 5.40 -8.34
C PRO A 50 10.92 5.23 -9.86
N ALA A 51 12.04 4.86 -10.49
CA ALA A 51 12.09 4.62 -11.93
C ALA A 51 11.26 3.38 -12.34
N GLU A 52 11.38 2.29 -11.57
CA GLU A 52 10.66 1.04 -11.83
C GLU A 52 9.17 1.18 -11.48
N GLU A 53 8.85 1.85 -10.36
CA GLU A 53 7.47 2.17 -9.99
C GLU A 53 6.78 2.96 -11.12
N ASN A 54 7.41 4.03 -11.59
CA ASN A 54 6.85 4.86 -12.68
C ASN A 54 6.69 4.08 -13.99
N LYS A 55 7.62 3.18 -14.32
CA LYS A 55 7.52 2.33 -15.52
C LYS A 55 6.31 1.40 -15.44
N GLN A 56 6.15 0.67 -14.33
CA GLN A 56 5.04 -0.26 -14.13
C GLN A 56 3.68 0.45 -14.15
N ILE A 57 3.60 1.62 -13.51
CA ILE A 57 2.39 2.45 -13.54
C ILE A 57 2.10 2.89 -14.97
N HIS A 58 3.11 3.37 -15.70
CA HIS A 58 2.91 3.83 -17.08
C HIS A 58 2.42 2.71 -18.00
N GLU A 59 2.94 1.49 -17.85
CA GLU A 59 2.48 0.31 -18.58
C GLU A 59 1.02 -0.05 -18.24
N ARG A 60 0.65 -0.05 -16.94
CA ARG A 60 -0.73 -0.33 -16.50
C ARG A 60 -1.72 0.75 -16.91
N VAL A 61 -1.36 2.03 -16.81
CA VAL A 61 -2.20 3.14 -17.29
C VAL A 61 -2.46 2.95 -18.78
N ARG A 62 -1.42 2.68 -19.58
CA ARG A 62 -1.56 2.44 -21.02
C ARG A 62 -2.51 1.28 -21.33
N ALA A 63 -2.36 0.16 -20.64
CA ALA A 63 -3.23 -1.00 -20.82
C ALA A 63 -4.70 -0.69 -20.47
N LEU A 64 -4.93 -0.01 -19.33
CA LEU A 64 -6.28 0.36 -18.90
C LEU A 64 -6.93 1.36 -19.87
N THR A 65 -6.19 2.37 -20.34
CA THR A 65 -6.69 3.31 -21.33
C THR A 65 -7.06 2.63 -22.65
N GLN A 66 -6.32 1.59 -23.06
CA GLN A 66 -6.63 0.80 -24.27
C GLN A 66 -7.87 -0.09 -24.12
N LEU A 67 -8.12 -0.59 -22.90
CA LEU A 67 -9.27 -1.45 -22.60
C LEU A 67 -10.55 -0.66 -22.28
N SER A 68 -10.42 0.62 -21.92
CA SER A 68 -11.54 1.45 -21.49
C SER A 68 -12.47 1.81 -22.65
N SER A 69 -13.77 1.59 -22.44
CA SER A 69 -14.80 1.97 -23.39
C SER A 69 -14.93 3.50 -23.53
N SER A 70 -15.66 3.98 -24.55
CA SER A 70 -15.90 5.41 -24.75
C SER A 70 -16.73 6.05 -23.63
N GLU A 71 -17.45 5.25 -22.84
CA GLU A 71 -18.29 5.71 -21.73
C GLU A 71 -17.50 5.82 -20.42
N GLU A 72 -16.33 5.19 -20.33
CA GLU A 72 -15.46 5.18 -19.15
C GLU A 72 -14.43 6.32 -19.17
N ILE A 73 -14.94 7.55 -19.15
CA ILE A 73 -14.15 8.80 -19.26
C ILE A 73 -13.09 8.90 -18.14
N PHE A 74 -13.36 8.33 -16.96
CA PHE A 74 -12.45 8.35 -15.81
C PHE A 74 -11.10 7.68 -16.11
N TRP A 75 -11.10 6.50 -16.72
CA TRP A 75 -9.89 5.70 -17.00
C TRP A 75 -9.08 6.20 -18.20
N ARG A 76 -9.63 7.15 -18.96
CA ARG A 76 -8.92 7.85 -20.03
C ARG A 76 -8.10 9.04 -19.53
N ASP A 77 -8.43 9.56 -18.35
CA ASP A 77 -7.61 10.58 -17.70
C ASP A 77 -6.38 9.89 -17.09
N HIS A 78 -5.23 10.13 -17.72
CA HIS A 78 -3.95 9.56 -17.30
C HIS A 78 -3.58 9.94 -15.87
N SER A 79 -3.90 11.16 -15.42
CA SER A 79 -3.57 11.64 -14.08
C SER A 79 -4.39 10.88 -13.03
N LYS A 80 -5.70 10.76 -13.24
CA LYS A 80 -6.61 10.04 -12.34
C LYS A 80 -6.29 8.55 -12.29
N THR A 81 -6.08 7.94 -13.44
CA THR A 81 -5.75 6.53 -13.58
C THR A 81 -4.42 6.21 -12.90
N SER A 82 -3.41 7.06 -13.11
CA SER A 82 -2.10 6.93 -12.44
C SER A 82 -2.20 7.02 -10.92
N ALA A 83 -3.00 7.94 -10.38
CA ALA A 83 -3.20 8.06 -8.93
C ALA A 83 -3.81 6.79 -8.32
N VAL A 84 -4.82 6.20 -8.97
CA VAL A 84 -5.46 4.96 -8.51
C VAL A 84 -4.50 3.77 -8.57
N ILE A 85 -3.75 3.62 -9.67
CA ILE A 85 -2.79 2.51 -9.82
C ILE A 85 -1.66 2.64 -8.80
N LYS A 86 -1.11 3.86 -8.62
CA LYS A 86 -0.09 4.15 -7.59
C LYS A 86 -0.54 3.70 -6.20
N PHE A 87 -1.76 4.07 -5.82
CA PHE A 87 -2.31 3.67 -4.54
C PHE A 87 -2.46 2.15 -4.42
N GLN A 88 -3.03 1.50 -5.45
CA GLN A 88 -3.21 0.05 -5.48
C GLN A 88 -1.88 -0.70 -5.33
N ASP A 89 -0.85 -0.29 -6.07
CA ASP A 89 0.45 -0.93 -6.04
C ASP A 89 1.13 -0.76 -4.67
N ARG A 90 1.03 0.43 -4.07
CA ARG A 90 1.56 0.66 -2.71
C ARG A 90 0.85 -0.17 -1.65
N VAL A 91 -0.48 -0.27 -1.70
CA VAL A 91 -1.24 -1.15 -0.80
C VAL A 91 -0.83 -2.61 -1.00
N GLN A 92 -0.63 -3.04 -2.24
CA GLN A 92 -0.17 -4.40 -2.53
C GLN A 92 1.23 -4.66 -1.96
N HIS A 93 2.14 -3.71 -2.06
CA HIS A 93 3.48 -3.82 -1.46
C HIS A 93 3.41 -3.91 0.07
N VAL A 94 2.53 -3.15 0.73
CA VAL A 94 2.29 -3.26 2.17
C VAL A 94 1.87 -4.69 2.54
N HIS A 95 0.91 -5.25 1.81
CA HIS A 95 0.44 -6.62 2.04
C HIS A 95 1.56 -7.65 1.84
N GLN A 96 2.34 -7.53 0.76
CA GLN A 96 3.47 -8.41 0.50
C GLN A 96 4.55 -8.31 1.59
N PHE A 97 4.81 -7.11 2.11
CA PHE A 97 5.73 -6.89 3.21
C PHE A 97 5.27 -7.63 4.48
N PHE A 98 4.02 -7.43 4.90
CA PHE A 98 3.49 -8.11 6.07
C PHE A 98 3.43 -9.64 5.90
N ASP A 99 3.15 -10.15 4.70
CA ASP A 99 3.20 -11.58 4.40
C ASP A 99 4.63 -12.15 4.52
N LYS A 100 5.64 -11.41 4.03
CA LYS A 100 7.06 -11.77 4.23
C LYS A 100 7.42 -11.82 5.71
N CYS A 101 7.04 -10.79 6.49
CA CYS A 101 7.26 -10.77 7.94
C CYS A 101 6.61 -11.97 8.62
N TYR A 102 5.36 -12.27 8.27
CA TYR A 102 4.64 -13.41 8.83
C TYR A 102 5.31 -14.74 8.52
N LYS A 103 5.73 -14.96 7.26
CA LYS A 103 6.46 -16.16 6.84
C LYS A 103 7.77 -16.32 7.60
N ALA A 104 8.56 -15.24 7.73
CA ALA A 104 9.83 -15.27 8.45
C ALA A 104 9.63 -15.59 9.93
N MET A 105 8.74 -14.89 10.62
CA MET A 105 8.50 -15.12 12.05
C MET A 105 7.84 -16.49 12.32
N ARG A 106 7.01 -16.99 11.39
CA ARG A 106 6.47 -18.36 11.45
C ARG A 106 7.57 -19.42 11.46
N VAL A 107 8.64 -19.23 10.67
CA VAL A 107 9.79 -20.14 10.68
C VAL A 107 10.45 -20.12 12.06
N VAL A 108 10.71 -18.93 12.62
CA VAL A 108 11.28 -18.79 13.96
C VAL A 108 10.41 -19.46 15.01
N TRP A 109 9.09 -19.25 14.96
CA TRP A 109 8.14 -19.86 15.89
C TRP A 109 8.19 -21.39 15.85
N LYS A 110 8.16 -21.99 14.66
CA LYS A 110 8.22 -23.46 14.51
C LYS A 110 9.55 -24.03 15.03
N THR A 111 10.64 -23.29 14.89
CA THR A 111 11.95 -23.70 15.40
C THR A 111 12.02 -23.62 16.92
N MET A 112 11.49 -22.55 17.52
CA MET A 112 11.54 -22.34 18.98
C MET A 112 10.48 -23.14 19.75
N PHE A 113 9.30 -23.35 19.14
CA PHE A 113 8.15 -23.99 19.78
C PHE A 113 7.56 -25.09 18.88
N PRO A 114 8.32 -26.18 18.61
CA PRO A 114 7.93 -27.20 17.62
C PRO A 114 6.65 -27.96 17.97
N LEU A 115 6.27 -28.00 19.25
CA LEU A 115 5.05 -28.66 19.73
C LEU A 115 3.83 -27.74 19.78
N ASN A 116 4.03 -26.42 19.61
CA ASN A 116 2.94 -25.45 19.68
C ASN A 116 2.35 -25.20 18.30
N ALA A 117 1.02 -25.01 18.24
CA ALA A 117 0.37 -24.56 17.02
C ALA A 117 0.93 -23.18 16.61
N VAL A 118 1.06 -22.96 15.30
CA VAL A 118 1.51 -21.67 14.76
C VAL A 118 0.34 -20.68 14.80
N PRO A 119 0.50 -19.50 15.43
CA PRO A 119 -0.53 -18.46 15.38
C PRO A 119 -0.90 -18.07 13.95
N PRO A 120 -2.21 -17.92 13.64
CA PRO A 120 -2.68 -17.78 12.26
C PRO A 120 -2.46 -16.40 11.65
N THR A 121 -2.25 -15.37 12.47
CA THR A 121 -2.04 -13.99 12.00
C THR A 121 -0.71 -13.44 12.50
N LEU A 122 -0.14 -12.46 11.76
CA LEU A 122 1.07 -11.76 12.20
C LEU A 122 0.89 -11.09 13.56
N LEU A 123 -0.27 -10.47 13.80
CA LEU A 123 -0.56 -9.79 15.06
C LEU A 123 -0.55 -10.76 16.25
N THR A 124 -1.23 -11.90 16.11
CA THR A 124 -1.23 -12.94 17.15
C THR A 124 0.18 -13.46 17.36
N LEU A 125 0.92 -13.71 16.29
CA LEU A 125 2.28 -14.23 16.35
C LEU A 125 3.24 -13.25 17.05
N MET A 126 3.13 -11.94 16.78
CA MET A 126 3.88 -10.90 17.48
C MET A 126 3.50 -10.81 18.97
N SER A 127 2.22 -10.95 19.30
CA SER A 127 1.75 -10.96 20.68
C SER A 127 2.34 -12.14 21.46
N GLU A 128 2.34 -13.33 20.86
CA GLU A 128 2.90 -14.55 21.44
C GLU A 128 4.42 -14.46 21.66
N PHE A 129 5.18 -13.85 20.74
CA PHE A 129 6.59 -13.59 20.99
C PHE A 129 6.81 -12.61 22.16
N GLY A 130 5.97 -11.58 22.28
CA GLY A 130 6.02 -10.62 23.38
C GLY A 130 5.65 -11.23 24.74
N SER A 131 4.68 -12.14 24.77
CA SER A 131 4.26 -12.86 25.98
C SER A 131 5.24 -13.99 26.34
N ALA A 132 5.74 -14.74 25.37
CA ALA A 132 6.77 -15.77 25.57
C ALA A 132 8.04 -15.17 26.17
N LYS A 133 8.47 -13.99 25.71
CA LYS A 133 9.60 -13.25 26.33
C LYS A 133 9.36 -12.99 27.82
N LYS A 134 8.15 -12.61 28.20
CA LYS A 134 7.78 -12.36 29.61
C LYS A 134 7.70 -13.66 30.43
N SER A 135 7.11 -14.73 29.89
CA SER A 135 6.99 -16.01 30.58
C SER A 135 8.34 -16.71 30.78
N ILE A 136 9.23 -16.69 29.78
CA ILE A 136 10.55 -17.30 29.92
C ILE A 136 11.40 -16.48 30.91
N ALA A 137 11.28 -15.14 30.91
CA ALA A 137 11.99 -14.28 31.88
C ALA A 137 11.50 -14.49 33.33
N SER A 138 10.25 -14.87 33.52
CA SER A 138 9.73 -15.25 34.84
C SER A 138 10.06 -16.68 35.26
N ALA A 139 10.33 -17.59 34.31
CA ALA A 139 10.57 -19.01 34.56
C ALA A 139 12.05 -19.36 34.71
N THR A 140 12.95 -18.53 34.17
CA THR A 140 14.40 -18.75 34.19
C THR A 140 15.02 -17.52 34.84
N GLY A 141 15.45 -17.67 36.09
CA GLY A 141 15.97 -16.59 36.94
C GLY A 141 17.31 -16.00 36.51
N ASP A 142 17.84 -16.34 35.33
CA ASP A 142 19.04 -15.71 34.79
C ASP A 142 19.08 -15.87 33.27
N PHE A 143 18.89 -14.77 32.54
CA PHE A 143 18.89 -14.76 31.07
C PHE A 143 20.26 -14.40 30.48
N GLU A 144 21.24 -13.97 31.29
CA GLU A 144 22.55 -13.53 30.77
C GLU A 144 23.32 -14.64 30.05
N GLU A 145 23.19 -15.91 30.46
CA GLU A 145 23.90 -17.03 29.81
C GLU A 145 23.28 -17.51 28.49
N LEU A 146 21.98 -17.26 28.25
CA LEU A 146 21.25 -17.73 27.06
C LEU A 146 21.07 -16.66 25.98
N TYR A 147 21.24 -15.38 26.34
CA TYR A 147 21.18 -14.24 25.42
C TYR A 147 22.05 -14.39 24.15
N PRO A 148 23.30 -14.89 24.22
CA PRO A 148 24.18 -14.94 23.05
C PRO A 148 23.75 -15.97 21.99
N LYS A 149 23.04 -17.04 22.38
CA LYS A 149 22.77 -18.17 21.48
C LYS A 149 21.49 -18.01 20.66
N VAL A 150 20.53 -17.23 21.15
CA VAL A 150 19.20 -17.07 20.52
C VAL A 150 19.06 -15.71 19.82
N LEU A 151 19.74 -14.67 20.31
CA LEU A 151 19.67 -13.32 19.73
C LEU A 151 20.71 -13.07 18.63
N ALA A 152 21.85 -13.80 18.61
CA ALA A 152 22.87 -13.62 17.56
C ALA A 152 22.32 -13.87 16.14
N PRO A 153 21.48 -14.89 15.88
CA PRO A 153 20.84 -15.03 14.57
C PRO A 153 19.83 -13.91 14.26
N ALA A 154 19.14 -13.39 15.28
CA ALA A 154 18.14 -12.33 15.09
C ALA A 154 18.77 -10.99 14.69
N HIS A 155 19.93 -10.64 15.24
CA HIS A 155 20.67 -9.43 14.86
C HIS A 155 21.21 -9.55 13.44
N VAL A 156 21.75 -10.71 13.07
CA VAL A 156 22.20 -11.00 11.69
C VAL A 156 21.05 -10.93 10.68
N ILE A 157 19.83 -11.33 11.07
CA ILE A 157 18.65 -11.23 10.21
C ILE A 157 18.20 -9.77 10.08
N VAL A 158 18.22 -8.99 11.15
CA VAL A 158 17.88 -7.55 11.13
C VAL A 158 18.91 -6.77 10.30
N ASP A 159 20.21 -7.02 10.49
CA ASP A 159 21.29 -6.39 9.74
C ASP A 159 21.20 -6.72 8.24
N ARG A 160 20.87 -7.98 7.88
CA ARG A 160 20.63 -8.37 6.48
C ARG A 160 19.39 -7.73 5.88
N LEU A 161 18.33 -7.54 6.66
CA LEU A 161 17.12 -6.85 6.20
C LEU A 161 17.38 -5.34 6.02
N GLU A 162 18.21 -4.73 6.86
CA GLU A 162 18.68 -3.35 6.69
C GLU A 162 19.61 -3.19 5.49
N GLU A 163 20.54 -4.13 5.27
CA GLU A 163 21.39 -4.16 4.07
C GLU A 163 20.57 -4.31 2.79
N MET A 164 19.57 -5.21 2.80
CA MET A 164 18.64 -5.38 1.67
C MET A 164 17.71 -4.18 1.44
N SER A 165 17.53 -3.33 2.46
CA SER A 165 16.73 -2.10 2.37
C SER A 165 17.53 -0.91 1.83
N LYS A 166 18.86 -1.00 1.74
CA LYS A 166 19.69 0.04 1.15
C LYS A 166 19.72 -0.15 -0.38
N VAL A 167 19.12 0.80 -1.09
CA VAL A 167 19.21 0.88 -2.55
C VAL A 167 20.68 1.09 -2.94
N PRO A 168 21.23 0.35 -3.93
CA PRO A 168 22.59 0.63 -4.40
C PRO A 168 22.62 2.01 -5.05
N GLU A 169 23.41 2.93 -4.49
CA GLU A 169 23.78 4.16 -5.20
C GLU A 169 24.58 3.77 -6.44
N GLU A 170 24.01 4.00 -7.63
CA GLU A 170 24.75 3.96 -8.88
C GLU A 170 25.90 4.97 -8.80
N LYS A 171 27.13 4.46 -8.79
CA LYS A 171 28.32 5.29 -8.97
C LYS A 171 28.29 5.84 -10.38
N GLU A 172 28.03 7.14 -10.51
CA GLU A 172 28.38 7.91 -11.71
C GLU A 172 29.89 7.76 -11.97
N THR A 173 30.23 7.10 -13.06
CA THR A 173 31.58 7.16 -13.65
C THR A 173 31.82 8.58 -14.16
N PRO A 174 32.93 9.25 -13.77
CA PRO A 174 33.29 10.51 -14.40
C PRO A 174 33.78 10.24 -15.82
N GLN A 175 33.10 10.83 -16.81
CA GLN A 175 33.69 11.10 -18.11
C GLN A 175 34.54 12.35 -17.99
N GLY A 176 35.84 12.21 -18.28
CA GLY A 176 36.81 13.31 -18.31
C GLY A 176 38.24 12.79 -18.26
#